data_AF-A0A6G6J648-F1
#
_entry.id   AF-A0A6G6J648-F1
#
_cell.length_a   1.000
_cell.length_b   1.000
_cell.length_c   1.000
_cell.angle_alpha   90.00
_cell.angle_beta   90.00
_cell.angle_gamma   90.00
#
_symmetry.space_group_name_H-M   'P 1'
#
loop_
_entity.id
_entity.type
_entity.pdbx_description
1 polymer ?
#
loop_
_entity_poly.entity_id
_entity_poly.type
_entity_poly.pdbx_seq_one_letter_code
_entity_poly.pdbx_strand_id
1 'polypeptide(L)'
;MSRMTSQLNELIEITRDGQRFYQHAIQEVKDARLQRLFQSMAQTKTDVINALAGKVAANHEEPATGGTLLGKLRQVYADTRATLASDEGATYVAQLEETEDRILHAFEDAMQKGTPETQALLRAELPKVRACHDQMSQLKHSLK
;
A
#
# COMPACT_ATOMS: atom_id res chain seq x y z
N MET A 1 -10.83 13.32 -17.87
CA MET A 1 -10.71 12.32 -16.81
C MET A 1 -12.05 12.20 -16.12
N SER A 2 -12.63 11.00 -16.08
CA SER A 2 -13.83 10.75 -15.28
C SER A 2 -13.52 10.83 -13.79
N ARG A 3 -14.50 11.20 -12.95
CA ARG A 3 -14.36 11.19 -11.48
C ARG A 3 -13.97 9.81 -10.96
N MET A 4 -14.47 8.76 -11.62
CA MET A 4 -14.12 7.36 -11.36
C MET A 4 -12.62 7.11 -11.58
N THR A 5 -12.08 7.55 -12.71
CA THR A 5 -10.68 7.32 -13.07
C THR A 5 -9.73 8.07 -12.16
N SER A 6 -10.05 9.32 -11.81
CA SER A 6 -9.24 10.05 -10.82
C SER A 6 -9.18 9.33 -9.47
N GLN A 7 -10.30 8.77 -9.00
CA GLN A 7 -10.33 7.98 -7.77
C GLN A 7 -9.55 6.67 -7.90
N LEU A 8 -9.75 5.91 -8.96
CA LEU A 8 -9.00 4.67 -9.19
C LEU A 8 -7.51 4.93 -9.31
N ASN A 9 -7.13 6.03 -9.99
CA ASN A 9 -5.74 6.45 -10.10
C ASN A 9 -5.16 6.83 -8.73
N GLU A 10 -5.87 7.58 -7.91
CA GLU A 10 -5.44 7.90 -6.53
C GLU A 10 -5.22 6.62 -5.71
N LEU A 11 -6.14 5.64 -5.80
CA LEU A 11 -5.97 4.34 -5.13
C LEU A 11 -4.76 3.56 -5.67
N ILE A 12 -4.54 3.58 -6.98
CA ILE A 12 -3.38 2.96 -7.62
C ILE A 12 -2.08 3.60 -7.12
N GLU A 13 -2.02 4.94 -7.05
CA GLU A 13 -0.84 5.66 -6.58
C GLU A 13 -0.53 5.31 -5.12
N ILE A 14 -1.51 5.40 -4.21
CA ILE A 14 -1.31 5.09 -2.79
C ILE A 14 -0.92 3.60 -2.61
N THR A 15 -1.54 2.69 -3.35
CA THR A 15 -1.19 1.26 -3.28
C THR A 15 0.20 0.97 -3.83
N ARG A 16 0.58 1.59 -4.94
CA ARG A 16 1.92 1.47 -5.55
C ARG A 16 2.99 2.03 -4.64
N ASP A 17 2.68 3.12 -3.97
CA ASP A 17 3.57 3.70 -2.99
C ASP A 17 3.78 2.77 -1.79
N GLY A 18 2.71 2.15 -1.29
CA GLY A 18 2.80 1.08 -0.30
C GLY A 18 3.69 -0.08 -0.77
N GLN A 19 3.50 -0.55 -2.01
CA GLN A 19 4.35 -1.60 -2.60
C GLN A 19 5.83 -1.22 -2.60
N ARG A 20 6.18 0.01 -3.00
CA ARG A 20 7.57 0.49 -2.97
C ARG A 20 8.10 0.55 -1.54
N PHE A 21 7.26 0.91 -0.57
CA PHE A 21 7.62 0.91 0.85
C PHE A 21 7.96 -0.51 1.35
N TYR A 22 7.17 -1.53 0.99
CA TYR A 22 7.53 -2.92 1.27
C TYR A 22 8.86 -3.33 0.60
N GLN A 23 9.08 -2.96 -0.65
CA GLN A 23 10.34 -3.28 -1.35
C GLN A 23 11.56 -2.69 -0.64
N HIS A 24 11.46 -1.46 -0.16
CA HIS A 24 12.50 -0.84 0.67
C HIS A 24 12.63 -1.56 2.02
N ALA A 25 11.53 -1.81 2.73
CA ALA A 25 11.57 -2.49 4.01
C ALA A 25 12.23 -3.88 3.91
N ILE A 26 12.03 -4.64 2.82
CA ILE A 26 12.68 -5.94 2.59
C ILE A 26 14.21 -5.82 2.53
N GLN A 27 14.74 -4.75 1.94
CA GLN A 27 16.19 -4.52 1.82
C GLN A 27 16.82 -4.13 3.16
N GLU A 28 16.04 -3.52 4.04
CA GLU A 28 16.52 -2.94 5.29
C GLU A 28 16.34 -3.89 6.48
N VAL A 29 15.27 -4.70 6.50
CA VAL A 29 15.06 -5.67 7.58
C VAL A 29 15.98 -6.88 7.47
N LYS A 30 16.58 -7.25 8.61
CA LYS A 30 17.51 -8.40 8.72
C LYS A 30 16.80 -9.73 8.99
N ASP A 31 15.57 -9.71 9.50
CA ASP A 31 14.80 -10.94 9.78
C ASP A 31 14.22 -11.53 8.49
N ALA A 32 14.71 -12.72 8.10
CA ALA A 32 14.26 -13.44 6.91
C ALA A 32 12.77 -13.85 6.94
N ARG A 33 12.12 -13.87 8.10
CA ARG A 33 10.66 -14.09 8.22
C ARG A 33 9.90 -12.82 7.82
N LEU A 34 10.36 -11.66 8.29
CA LEU A 34 9.78 -10.36 7.91
C LEU A 34 9.96 -10.10 6.42
N GLN A 35 11.15 -10.36 5.88
CA GLN A 35 11.40 -10.23 4.43
C GLN A 35 10.41 -11.04 3.60
N ARG A 36 10.18 -12.32 3.95
CA ARG A 36 9.21 -13.18 3.26
C ARG A 36 7.78 -12.66 3.36
N LEU A 37 7.38 -12.22 4.54
CA LEU A 37 6.04 -11.65 4.74
C LEU A 37 5.86 -10.37 3.92
N PHE A 38 6.81 -9.45 3.98
CA PHE A 38 6.80 -8.20 3.21
C PHE A 38 6.80 -8.44 1.71
N GLN A 39 7.53 -9.45 1.24
CA GLN A 39 7.52 -9.84 -0.17
C GLN A 39 6.15 -10.36 -0.60
N SER A 40 5.50 -11.18 0.24
CA SER A 40 4.12 -11.62 -0.01
C SER A 40 3.15 -10.44 -0.06
N MET A 41 3.28 -9.46 0.85
CA MET A 41 2.44 -8.26 0.87
C MET A 41 2.65 -7.38 -0.36
N ALA A 42 3.91 -7.17 -0.75
CA ALA A 42 4.25 -6.43 -1.96
C ALA A 42 3.62 -7.08 -3.21
N GLN A 43 3.65 -8.41 -3.30
CA GLN A 43 3.02 -9.14 -4.40
C GLN A 43 1.49 -8.94 -4.42
N THR A 44 0.82 -9.09 -3.28
CA THR A 44 -0.63 -8.83 -3.16
C THR A 44 -0.97 -7.41 -3.63
N LYS A 45 -0.16 -6.42 -3.27
CA LYS A 45 -0.35 -5.03 -3.73
C LYS A 45 -0.18 -4.89 -5.24
N THR A 46 0.83 -5.52 -5.82
CA THR A 46 1.01 -5.53 -7.27
C THR A 46 -0.20 -6.14 -7.98
N ASP A 47 -0.79 -7.20 -7.44
CA ASP A 47 -2.00 -7.82 -8.01
C ASP A 47 -3.20 -6.87 -7.93
N VAL A 48 -3.39 -6.18 -6.80
CA VAL A 48 -4.45 -5.16 -6.63
C VAL A 48 -4.24 -3.99 -7.61
N ILE A 49 -3.02 -3.49 -7.75
CA ILE A 49 -2.67 -2.42 -8.70
C ILE A 49 -2.99 -2.85 -10.12
N ASN A 50 -2.61 -4.06 -10.52
CA ASN A 50 -2.88 -4.58 -11.86
C ASN A 50 -4.38 -4.76 -12.10
N ALA A 51 -5.14 -5.22 -11.09
CA ALA A 51 -6.59 -5.34 -11.18
C ALA A 51 -7.26 -3.97 -11.36
N LEU A 52 -6.84 -2.96 -10.59
CA LEU A 52 -7.36 -1.59 -10.70
C LEU A 52 -6.95 -0.94 -12.03
N ALA A 53 -5.68 -1.06 -12.43
CA ALA A 53 -5.17 -0.51 -13.68
C ALA A 53 -5.83 -1.15 -14.92
N GLY A 54 -6.05 -2.46 -14.90
CA GLY A 54 -6.80 -3.15 -15.95
C GLY A 54 -8.23 -2.65 -16.09
N LYS A 55 -8.89 -2.30 -14.97
CA LYS A 55 -10.24 -1.71 -14.96
C LYS A 55 -10.25 -0.27 -15.47
N VAL A 56 -9.23 0.54 -15.16
CA VAL A 56 -9.07 1.90 -15.71
C VAL A 56 -8.85 1.85 -17.22
N ALA A 57 -7.94 0.97 -17.68
CA ALA A 57 -7.66 0.78 -19.10
C ALA A 57 -8.88 0.27 -19.89
N ALA A 58 -9.69 -0.62 -19.29
CA ALA A 58 -10.94 -1.09 -19.87
C ALA A 58 -11.98 0.02 -20.09
N ASN A 59 -11.88 1.13 -19.35
CA ASN A 59 -12.74 2.30 -19.49
C ASN A 59 -12.17 3.37 -20.45
N HIS A 60 -11.19 3.01 -21.30
CA HIS A 60 -10.52 3.91 -22.25
C HIS A 60 -9.79 5.10 -21.62
N GLU A 61 -9.37 4.99 -20.36
CA GLU A 61 -8.56 6.03 -19.70
C GLU A 61 -7.16 5.50 -19.34
N GLU A 62 -6.17 6.40 -19.28
CA GLU A 62 -4.79 6.02 -18.96
C GLU A 62 -4.62 5.84 -17.43
N PRO A 63 -4.12 4.67 -16.98
CA PRO A 63 -3.84 4.44 -15.58
C PRO A 63 -2.69 5.33 -15.10
N ALA A 64 -2.81 5.86 -13.88
CA ALA A 64 -1.75 6.64 -13.27
C ALA A 64 -0.48 5.81 -13.14
N THR A 65 0.61 6.33 -13.69
CA THR A 65 1.97 5.77 -13.60
C THR A 65 2.82 6.48 -12.54
N GLY A 66 2.30 7.57 -11.95
CA GLY A 66 2.93 8.34 -10.89
C GLY A 66 3.01 7.58 -9.56
N GLY A 67 3.99 7.93 -8.75
CA GLY A 67 4.06 7.55 -7.34
C GLY A 67 4.43 8.79 -6.54
N THR A 68 3.60 9.16 -5.58
CA THR A 68 3.73 10.41 -4.80
C THR A 68 4.71 10.26 -3.64
N LEU A 69 5.07 9.04 -3.25
CA LEU A 69 5.86 8.75 -2.03
C LEU A 69 7.35 8.49 -2.26
N LEU A 70 7.89 8.70 -3.46
CA LEU A 70 9.33 8.59 -3.76
C LEU A 70 10.20 9.45 -2.80
N GLY A 71 9.68 10.61 -2.39
CA GLY A 71 10.32 11.48 -1.40
C GLY A 71 10.27 10.93 0.03
N LYS A 72 9.14 10.35 0.46
CA LYS A 72 9.01 9.76 1.80
C LYS A 72 9.88 8.53 1.97
N LEU A 73 10.06 7.72 0.92
CA LEU A 73 10.98 6.57 0.96
C LEU A 73 12.41 6.98 1.30
N ARG A 74 12.92 8.05 0.68
CA ARG A 74 14.25 8.59 1.02
C ARG A 74 14.32 9.10 2.44
N GLN A 75 13.25 9.75 2.92
CA GLN A 75 13.21 10.29 4.27
C GLN A 75 13.19 9.17 5.31
N VAL A 76 12.41 8.11 5.08
CA VAL A 76 12.41 6.91 5.95
C VAL A 76 13.78 6.24 5.96
N TYR A 77 14.43 6.09 4.80
CA TYR A 77 15.81 5.57 4.74
C TYR A 77 16.80 6.44 5.55
N ALA A 78 16.65 7.77 5.48
CA ALA A 78 17.49 8.67 6.26
C ALA A 78 17.21 8.58 7.77
N ASP A 79 15.94 8.55 8.19
CA ASP A 79 15.54 8.44 9.60
C ASP A 79 15.96 7.12 10.22
N THR A 80 15.83 6.01 9.49
CA THR A 80 16.26 4.67 9.95
C THR A 80 17.77 4.56 10.09
N ARG A 81 18.53 5.16 9.17
CA ARG A 81 20.00 5.27 9.31
C ARG A 81 20.42 6.19 10.47
N ALA A 82 19.61 7.20 10.80
CA ALA A 82 19.85 8.10 11.93
C ALA A 82 19.48 7.45 13.28
N THR A 83 18.46 6.59 13.31
CA THR A 83 18.09 5.74 14.44
C THR A 83 18.96 4.48 14.49
N LEU A 84 20.27 4.70 14.64
CA LEU A 84 21.23 3.66 15.01
C LEU A 84 20.77 2.98 16.32
N ALA A 85 20.57 1.65 16.26
CA ALA A 85 20.61 0.71 17.39
C ALA A 85 19.33 0.49 18.24
N SER A 86 18.37 -0.28 17.73
CA SER A 86 17.94 -1.56 18.37
C SER A 86 16.69 -2.19 17.72
N ASP A 87 15.85 -1.42 17.02
CA ASP A 87 14.52 -1.90 16.59
C ASP A 87 14.11 -1.45 15.17
N GLU A 88 15.03 -1.62 14.21
CA GLU A 88 14.81 -1.33 12.79
C GLU A 88 13.52 -2.00 12.28
N GLY A 89 13.32 -3.28 12.62
CA GLY A 89 12.14 -4.06 12.21
C GLY A 89 10.83 -3.51 12.75
N ALA A 90 10.77 -3.16 14.03
CA ALA A 90 9.55 -2.60 14.64
C ALA A 90 9.20 -1.22 14.04
N THR A 91 10.21 -0.40 13.73
CA THR A 91 10.03 0.90 13.08
C THR A 91 9.42 0.75 11.69
N TYR A 92 9.96 -0.15 10.86
CA TYR A 92 9.39 -0.43 9.54
C TYR A 92 7.97 -0.96 9.62
N VAL A 93 7.69 -1.88 10.56
CA VAL A 93 6.34 -2.45 10.73
C VAL A 93 5.33 -1.38 11.16
N ALA A 94 5.71 -0.45 12.04
CA ALA A 94 4.85 0.66 12.42
C ALA A 94 4.53 1.58 11.23
N GLN A 95 5.52 1.91 10.41
CA GLN A 95 5.34 2.75 9.21
C GLN A 95 4.55 2.03 8.10
N LEU A 96 4.76 0.72 7.94
CA LEU A 96 4.01 -0.12 7.02
C LEU A 96 2.54 -0.18 7.42
N GLU A 97 2.25 -0.36 8.71
CA GLU A 97 0.89 -0.35 9.23
C GLU A 97 0.20 1.01 9.02
N GLU A 98 0.88 2.13 9.29
CA GLU A 98 0.33 3.47 8.97
C GLU A 98 0.04 3.62 7.47
N THR A 99 0.89 3.05 6.62
CA THR A 99 0.67 3.06 5.18
C THR A 99 -0.53 2.19 4.78
N GLU A 100 -0.71 1.02 5.39
CA GLU A 100 -1.88 0.17 5.19
C GLU A 100 -3.17 0.85 5.66
N ASP A 101 -3.13 1.53 6.80
CA ASP A 101 -4.28 2.25 7.33
C ASP A 101 -4.69 3.38 6.38
N ARG A 102 -3.72 4.12 5.83
CA ARG A 102 -3.97 5.14 4.81
C ARG A 102 -4.55 4.55 3.52
N ILE A 103 -4.08 3.37 3.10
CA ILE A 103 -4.65 2.67 1.94
C ILE A 103 -6.10 2.27 2.24
N LEU A 104 -6.36 1.63 3.38
CA LEU A 104 -7.70 1.23 3.79
C LEU A 104 -8.66 2.43 3.84
N HIS A 105 -8.23 3.52 4.47
CA HIS A 105 -9.01 4.74 4.57
C HIS A 105 -9.31 5.34 3.19
N ALA A 106 -8.32 5.38 2.28
CA ALA A 106 -8.54 5.85 0.91
C ALA A 106 -9.54 4.97 0.15
N PHE A 107 -9.50 3.64 0.32
CA PHE A 107 -10.45 2.71 -0.26
C PHE A 107 -11.87 2.91 0.31
N GLU A 108 -12.01 3.11 1.62
CA GLU A 108 -13.28 3.40 2.28
C GLU A 108 -13.87 4.76 1.83
N ASP A 109 -13.02 5.79 1.75
CA ASP A 109 -13.39 7.11 1.23
C ASP A 109 -13.83 7.04 -0.22
N ALA A 110 -13.11 6.29 -1.06
CA ALA A 110 -13.47 6.06 -2.45
C ALA A 110 -14.78 5.25 -2.57
N MET A 111 -15.11 4.37 -1.62
CA MET A 111 -16.42 3.72 -1.59
C MET A 111 -17.53 4.72 -1.24
N GLN A 112 -17.32 5.62 -0.27
CA GLN A 112 -18.33 6.59 0.14
C GLN A 112 -18.56 7.68 -0.91
N LYS A 113 -17.48 8.20 -1.50
CA LYS A 113 -17.49 9.34 -2.44
C LYS A 113 -17.50 8.91 -3.90
N GLY A 114 -17.35 7.62 -4.19
CA GLY A 114 -17.20 7.10 -5.54
C GLY A 114 -18.50 6.87 -6.29
N THR A 115 -18.37 6.68 -7.60
CA THR A 115 -19.50 6.32 -8.46
C THR A 115 -19.93 4.86 -8.21
N PRO A 116 -21.15 4.47 -8.61
CA PRO A 116 -21.61 3.09 -8.48
C PRO A 116 -20.66 2.07 -9.14
N GLU A 117 -20.02 2.43 -10.26
CA GLU A 117 -19.01 1.57 -10.87
C GLU A 117 -17.77 1.43 -9.97
N THR A 118 -17.22 2.53 -9.44
CA THR A 118 -16.08 2.48 -8.50
C THR A 118 -16.41 1.63 -7.28
N GLN A 119 -17.60 1.78 -6.71
CA GLN A 119 -18.06 1.00 -5.55
C GLN A 119 -18.14 -0.50 -5.85
N ALA A 120 -18.64 -0.88 -7.04
CA ALA A 120 -18.71 -2.27 -7.45
C ALA A 120 -17.31 -2.90 -7.56
N LEU A 121 -16.32 -2.14 -8.05
CA LEU A 121 -14.93 -2.61 -8.14
C LEU A 121 -14.28 -2.69 -6.77
N LEU A 122 -14.47 -1.67 -5.93
CA LEU A 122 -13.94 -1.61 -4.57
C LEU A 122 -14.48 -2.72 -3.69
N ARG A 123 -15.76 -3.10 -3.81
CA ARG A 123 -16.33 -4.22 -3.06
C ARG A 123 -15.57 -5.54 -3.23
N ALA A 124 -14.97 -5.77 -4.40
CA ALA A 124 -14.19 -6.98 -4.65
C ALA A 124 -12.76 -6.92 -4.06
N GLU A 125 -12.16 -5.73 -3.97
CA GLU A 125 -10.77 -5.55 -3.52
C GLU A 125 -10.65 -5.15 -2.04
N LEU A 126 -11.64 -4.47 -1.48
CA LEU A 126 -11.65 -3.97 -0.10
C LEU A 126 -11.44 -5.07 0.96
N PRO A 127 -12.02 -6.28 0.83
CA PRO A 127 -11.72 -7.38 1.75
C PRO A 127 -10.22 -7.77 1.72
N LYS A 128 -9.57 -7.70 0.55
CA LYS A 128 -8.14 -8.02 0.43
C LYS A 128 -7.29 -6.94 1.09
N VAL A 129 -7.62 -5.66 0.87
CA VAL A 129 -6.94 -4.52 1.51
C VAL A 129 -7.07 -4.60 3.03
N ARG A 130 -8.28 -4.85 3.54
CA ARG A 130 -8.52 -5.03 4.97
C ARG A 130 -7.74 -6.22 5.53
N ALA A 131 -7.69 -7.34 4.81
CA ALA A 131 -6.89 -8.49 5.24
C ALA A 131 -5.38 -8.15 5.33
N CYS A 132 -4.84 -7.40 4.36
CA CYS A 132 -3.45 -6.91 4.42
C CYS A 132 -3.20 -6.00 5.64
N HIS A 133 -4.11 -5.06 5.90
CA HIS A 133 -4.04 -4.20 7.08
C HIS A 133 -4.05 -5.02 8.38
N ASP A 134 -5.00 -5.96 8.51
CA ASP A 134 -5.14 -6.79 9.70
C ASP A 134 -3.90 -7.66 9.93
N GLN A 135 -3.31 -8.21 8.87
CA GLN A 135 -2.05 -8.95 8.94
C GLN A 135 -0.89 -8.07 9.43
N MET A 136 -0.80 -6.81 8.98
CA MET A 136 0.25 -5.88 9.42
C MET A 136 0.04 -5.41 10.86
N SER A 137 -1.21 -5.16 11.26
CA SER A 137 -1.57 -4.82 12.63
C SER A 137 -1.24 -5.98 13.60
N GLN A 138 -1.56 -7.21 13.23
CA GLN A 138 -1.18 -8.40 14.00
C GLN A 138 0.34 -8.55 14.10
N LEU A 139 1.07 -8.31 13.01
CA LEU A 139 2.52 -8.34 13.02
C LEU A 139 3.09 -7.30 13.98
N LYS A 140 2.60 -6.06 13.93
CA LYS A 140 2.98 -4.97 14.83
C LYS A 140 2.74 -5.34 16.29
N HIS A 141 1.61 -5.94 16.62
CA HIS A 141 1.32 -6.40 17.98
C HIS A 141 2.22 -7.57 18.41
N SER A 142 2.63 -8.45 17.48
CA SER A 142 3.52 -9.57 17.80
C SER A 142 4.99 -9.17 18.06
N LEU A 143 5.39 -7.98 17.59
CA LEU A 143 6.72 -7.41 17.79
C LEU A 143 6.81 -6.49 19.02
N LYS A 144 5.69 -6.26 19.71
CA LYS A 144 5.56 -5.41 20.89
C LYS A 144 5.67 -6.21 22.18
#